data_AF-A0A2P6Q4U2-F1
#
_entry.id   AF-A0A2P6Q4U2-F1
#
_cell.length_a   1.000
_cell.length_b   1.000
_cell.length_c   1.000
_cell.angle_alpha   90.00
_cell.angle_beta   90.00
_cell.angle_gamma   90.00
#
_symmetry.space_group_name_H-M   'P 1'
#
loop_
_entity.id
_entity.type
_entity.pdbx_description
1 polymer ?
#
loop_
_entity_poly.entity_id
_entity_poly.type
_entity_poly.pdbx_seq_one_letter_code
_entity_poly.pdbx_strand_id
1 'polypeptide(L)'
;MIPKSLEALSYLKYLNLSFNKLQGEIPTGGPFTNLSAQSFVSNRGLCGVSRFHVQPCKRKSGTSSLKYVIPGILSAMLLVISIIWLVMLRRKKNVEATIETTYLPQPLYRRVSYQELLSATNGFNVSNLLGTGSFGSVYKGTFSDGVDVAIC
;
A
#
# COMPACT_ATOMS: atom_id res chain seq x y z
N MET A 1 -36.08 -15.03 23.17
CA MET A 1 -35.86 -13.83 23.99
C MET A 1 -37.20 -13.45 24.63
N ILE A 2 -37.20 -12.80 25.79
CA ILE A 2 -38.45 -12.36 26.45
C ILE A 2 -38.83 -10.97 25.93
N PRO A 3 -39.99 -10.78 25.28
CA PRO A 3 -40.39 -9.47 24.76
C PRO A 3 -40.59 -8.43 25.88
N LYS A 4 -40.06 -7.22 25.72
CA LYS A 4 -40.28 -6.11 26.66
C LYS A 4 -41.74 -5.66 26.74
N SER A 5 -42.54 -5.90 25.69
CA SER A 5 -43.97 -5.57 25.69
C SER A 5 -44.76 -6.30 26.78
N LEU A 6 -44.25 -7.41 27.32
CA LEU A 6 -44.88 -8.11 28.44
C LEU A 6 -44.90 -7.28 29.74
N GLU A 7 -44.06 -6.24 29.85
CA GLU A 7 -44.11 -5.30 30.97
C GLU A 7 -45.43 -4.49 31.00
N ALA A 8 -46.12 -4.33 29.87
CA ALA A 8 -47.37 -3.58 29.77
C ALA A 8 -48.60 -4.36 30.30
N LEU A 9 -48.46 -5.67 30.54
CA LEU A 9 -49.56 -6.53 30.98
C LEU A 9 -49.83 -6.37 32.49
N SER A 10 -50.47 -5.27 32.89
CA SER A 10 -50.73 -4.92 34.29
C SER A 10 -51.46 -5.98 35.11
N TYR A 11 -52.28 -6.82 34.48
CA TYR A 11 -53.04 -7.89 35.14
C TYR A 11 -52.30 -9.24 35.23
N LEU A 12 -51.11 -9.36 34.65
CA LEU A 12 -50.35 -10.60 34.65
C LEU A 12 -49.79 -10.86 36.06
N LYS A 13 -50.36 -11.85 36.76
CA LYS A 13 -49.92 -12.26 38.11
C LYS A 13 -49.01 -13.49 38.10
N TYR A 14 -49.20 -14.38 37.13
CA TYR A 14 -48.48 -15.63 37.01
C TYR A 14 -47.88 -15.74 35.61
N LEU A 15 -46.59 -16.05 35.54
CA LEU A 15 -45.87 -16.30 34.32
C LEU A 15 -44.83 -17.37 34.61
N ASN A 16 -44.84 -18.48 33.88
CA ASN A 16 -43.84 -19.53 34.02
C ASN A 16 -43.16 -19.74 32.67
N LEU A 17 -41.87 -19.39 32.61
CA LEU A 17 -41.01 -19.55 31.44
C LEU A 17 -39.87 -20.55 31.73
N SER A 18 -39.97 -21.32 32.82
CA SER A 18 -38.94 -22.28 33.21
C SER A 18 -38.77 -23.38 32.16
N PHE A 19 -37.61 -24.03 32.15
CA PHE A 19 -37.30 -25.18 31.26
C PHE A 19 -37.45 -24.87 29.76
N ASN A 20 -37.21 -23.62 29.37
CA ASN A 20 -37.14 -23.21 27.98
C ASN A 20 -35.68 -22.98 27.55
N LYS A 21 -35.48 -22.56 26.30
CA LYS A 21 -34.17 -22.18 25.74
C LYS A 21 -34.07 -20.67 25.50
N LEU A 22 -34.63 -19.87 26.41
CA LEU A 22 -34.63 -18.42 26.30
C LEU A 22 -33.24 -17.84 26.54
N GLN A 23 -32.98 -16.69 25.90
CA GLN A 23 -31.73 -15.96 25.97
C GLN A 23 -32.00 -14.46 26.03
N GLY A 24 -31.05 -13.70 26.56
CA GLY A 24 -31.10 -12.24 26.67
C GLY A 24 -31.49 -11.72 28.05
N GLU A 25 -31.70 -10.40 28.14
CA GLU A 25 -32.05 -9.73 29.40
C GLU A 25 -33.49 -10.04 29.82
N ILE A 26 -33.68 -10.36 31.11
CA ILE A 26 -35.02 -10.46 31.72
C ILE A 26 -35.56 -9.04 31.91
N PRO A 27 -36.75 -8.70 31.38
CA PRO A 27 -37.40 -7.41 31.62
C PRO A 27 -37.54 -7.12 33.12
N THR A 28 -37.46 -5.86 33.52
CA THR A 28 -37.42 -5.46 34.93
C THR A 28 -38.65 -4.68 35.37
N GLY A 29 -39.43 -4.14 34.44
CA GLY A 29 -40.63 -3.37 34.67
C GLY A 29 -41.92 -4.19 34.76
N GLY A 30 -43.02 -3.53 35.10
CA GLY A 30 -44.35 -4.13 35.14
C GLY A 30 -44.43 -5.37 36.05
N PRO A 31 -45.12 -6.45 35.61
CA PRO A 31 -45.26 -7.70 36.37
C PRO A 31 -43.94 -8.35 36.79
N PHE A 32 -42.87 -8.15 36.00
CA PHE A 32 -41.56 -8.77 36.27
C PHE A 32 -40.93 -8.30 37.58
N THR A 33 -41.40 -7.18 38.14
CA THR A 33 -41.03 -6.73 39.50
C THR A 33 -41.45 -7.72 40.58
N ASN A 34 -42.56 -8.44 40.39
CA ASN A 34 -43.17 -9.35 41.36
C ASN A 34 -42.99 -10.84 41.01
N LEU A 35 -42.39 -11.18 39.86
CA LEU A 35 -42.17 -12.58 39.46
C LEU A 35 -41.01 -13.21 40.23
N SER A 36 -41.16 -14.50 40.55
CA SER A 36 -40.11 -15.30 41.21
C SER A 36 -39.04 -15.76 40.23
N ALA A 37 -37.81 -15.96 40.74
CA ALA A 37 -36.70 -16.59 40.01
C ALA A 37 -37.07 -17.95 39.41
N GLN A 38 -37.97 -18.70 40.07
CA GLN A 38 -38.45 -20.01 39.61
C GLN A 38 -39.05 -19.95 38.20
N SER A 39 -39.70 -18.84 37.85
CA SER A 39 -40.29 -18.58 36.53
C SER A 39 -39.27 -18.60 35.39
N PHE A 40 -37.98 -18.46 35.70
CA PHE A 40 -36.90 -18.33 34.72
C PHE A 40 -35.87 -19.47 34.79
N VAL A 41 -36.06 -20.45 35.68
CA VAL A 41 -35.13 -21.56 35.91
C VAL A 41 -34.89 -22.36 34.61
N SER A 42 -33.68 -22.88 34.46
CA SER A 42 -33.27 -23.71 33.30
C SER A 42 -33.21 -22.97 31.95
N ASN A 43 -33.14 -21.64 31.96
CA ASN A 43 -32.84 -20.83 30.76
C ASN A 43 -31.42 -20.24 30.84
N ARG A 44 -30.41 -21.04 30.49
CA ARG A 44 -28.98 -20.70 30.69
C ARG A 44 -28.50 -19.42 29.99
N GLY A 45 -29.19 -18.98 28.93
CA GLY A 45 -28.83 -17.78 28.18
C GLY A 45 -29.46 -16.49 28.72
N LEU A 46 -30.25 -16.56 29.80
CA LEU A 46 -30.82 -15.37 30.43
C LEU A 46 -29.78 -14.66 31.29
N CYS A 47 -29.86 -13.33 31.29
CA CYS A 47 -29.10 -12.46 32.17
C CYS A 47 -30.03 -11.39 32.75
N GLY A 48 -29.63 -10.73 33.83
CA GLY A 48 -30.45 -9.67 34.42
C GLY A 48 -30.08 -9.33 35.86
N VAL A 49 -31.07 -8.88 36.60
CA VAL A 49 -30.94 -8.55 38.03
C VAL A 49 -30.73 -9.79 38.88
N SER A 50 -29.95 -9.65 39.97
CA SER A 50 -29.54 -10.76 40.84
C SER A 50 -30.70 -11.54 41.46
N ARG A 51 -31.86 -10.91 41.67
CA ARG A 51 -33.06 -11.56 42.24
C ARG A 51 -33.55 -12.77 41.46
N PHE A 52 -33.21 -12.87 40.16
CA PHE A 52 -33.61 -14.00 39.32
C PHE A 52 -32.57 -15.13 39.31
N HIS A 53 -31.49 -15.03 40.10
CA HIS A 53 -30.40 -16.00 40.15
C HIS A 53 -29.76 -16.27 38.76
N VAL A 54 -29.69 -15.22 37.94
CA VAL A 54 -29.02 -15.23 36.64
C VAL A 54 -27.77 -14.34 36.68
N GLN A 55 -26.86 -14.54 35.73
CA GLN A 55 -25.69 -13.67 35.62
C GLN A 55 -26.11 -12.24 35.23
N PRO A 56 -25.40 -11.20 35.71
CA PRO A 56 -25.60 -9.84 35.24
C PRO A 56 -25.37 -9.74 33.72
N CYS A 57 -26.21 -8.97 33.03
CA CYS A 57 -25.99 -8.73 31.61
C CYS A 57 -24.69 -7.95 31.40
N LYS A 58 -23.77 -8.53 30.63
CA LYS A 58 -22.56 -7.84 30.18
C LYS A 58 -22.98 -6.76 29.21
N ARG A 59 -23.07 -5.51 29.67
CA ARG A 59 -23.14 -4.37 28.76
C ARG A 59 -21.86 -4.38 27.94
N LYS A 60 -21.99 -4.54 26.63
CA LYS A 60 -20.87 -4.26 25.72
C LYS A 60 -20.56 -2.78 25.91
N SER A 61 -19.51 -2.47 26.68
CA SER A 61 -18.89 -1.15 26.67
C SER A 61 -18.45 -0.92 25.23
N GLY A 62 -19.21 -0.12 24.50
CA GLY A 62 -18.96 0.20 23.10
C GLY A 62 -17.77 1.13 22.95
N THR A 63 -16.58 0.74 23.44
CA THR A 63 -15.33 1.50 23.25
C THR A 63 -14.09 0.60 23.29
N SER A 64 -14.15 -0.60 22.68
CA SER A 64 -12.95 -1.45 22.56
C SER A 64 -12.29 -1.36 21.19
N SER A 65 -13.07 -1.29 20.10
CA SER A 65 -12.50 -1.33 18.74
C SER A 65 -11.95 0.02 18.25
N LEU A 66 -12.47 1.16 18.71
CA LEU A 66 -12.01 2.48 18.22
C LEU A 66 -10.61 2.86 18.73
N LYS A 67 -10.19 2.29 19.87
CA LYS A 67 -8.89 2.57 20.49
C LYS A 67 -7.70 2.16 19.62
N TYR A 68 -7.89 1.17 18.75
CA TYR A 68 -6.83 0.63 17.88
C TYR A 68 -6.97 1.03 16.41
N VAL A 69 -8.17 1.45 15.98
CA VAL A 69 -8.42 1.90 14.61
C VAL A 69 -7.72 3.23 14.33
N ILE A 70 -7.79 4.18 15.26
CA ILE A 70 -7.23 5.54 15.07
C ILE A 70 -5.68 5.51 14.95
N PRO A 71 -4.92 4.82 15.83
CA PRO A 71 -3.47 4.70 15.68
C PRO A 71 -3.05 3.94 14.42
N GLY A 72 -3.84 2.93 14.01
CA GLY A 72 -3.56 2.13 12.81
C GLY A 72 -3.62 2.97 11.52
N ILE A 73 -4.64 3.81 11.39
CA ILE A 73 -4.79 4.71 10.23
C ILE A 73 -3.65 5.73 10.20
N LEU A 74 -3.32 6.34 11.35
CA LEU A 74 -2.24 7.32 11.43
C LEU A 74 -0.88 6.71 11.04
N SER A 75 -0.59 5.50 11.51
CA SER A 75 0.62 4.76 11.16
C SER A 75 0.71 4.45 9.66
N ALA A 76 -0.37 3.96 9.07
CA ALA A 76 -0.40 3.65 7.63
C ALA A 76 -0.17 4.91 6.78
N MET A 77 -0.80 6.04 7.14
CA MET A 77 -0.63 7.31 6.41
C MET A 77 0.82 7.80 6.46
N LEU A 78 1.48 7.73 7.63
CA LEU A 78 2.89 8.12 7.78
C LEU A 78 3.83 7.24 6.92
N LEU A 79 3.57 5.93 6.86
CA LEU A 79 4.34 5.01 6.03
C LEU A 79 4.20 5.34 4.54
N VAL A 80 2.99 5.61 4.06
CA VAL A 80 2.73 5.98 2.66
C VAL A 80 3.45 7.29 2.31
N ILE A 81 3.36 8.31 3.18
CA ILE A 81 4.05 9.59 2.97
C ILE A 81 5.56 9.40 2.91
N SER A 82 6.14 8.59 3.80
CA SER A 82 7.57 8.27 3.82
C SER A 82 8.02 7.58 2.53
N ILE A 83 7.25 6.62 2.02
CA ILE A 83 7.54 5.92 0.76
C ILE A 83 7.49 6.90 -0.41
N ILE A 84 6.46 7.74 -0.49
CA ILE A 84 6.33 8.76 -1.55
C ILE A 84 7.54 9.70 -1.52
N TRP A 85 7.92 10.17 -0.34
CA TRP A 85 9.09 11.04 -0.16
C TRP A 85 10.39 10.35 -0.62
N LEU A 86 10.62 9.09 -0.23
CA LEU A 86 11.78 8.31 -0.67
C LEU A 86 11.81 8.13 -2.20
N VAL A 87 10.66 7.86 -2.82
CA VAL A 87 10.55 7.75 -4.28
C VAL A 87 10.85 9.10 -4.94
N MET A 88 10.33 10.21 -4.41
CA MET A 88 10.62 11.55 -4.94
C MET A 88 12.12 11.89 -4.82
N LEU A 89 12.77 11.57 -3.70
CA LEU A 89 14.22 11.76 -3.53
C LEU A 89 15.02 10.92 -4.54
N ARG A 90 14.65 9.65 -4.73
CA ARG A 90 15.29 8.78 -5.73
C ARG A 90 15.10 9.32 -7.14
N ARG A 91 13.89 9.78 -7.49
CA ARG A 91 13.60 10.41 -8.78
C ARG A 91 14.42 11.68 -8.97
N LYS A 92 14.52 12.54 -7.95
CA LYS A 92 15.35 13.76 -8.00
C LYS A 92 16.82 13.42 -8.23
N LYS A 93 17.37 12.45 -7.48
CA LYS A 93 18.76 11.99 -7.67
C LYS A 93 19.00 11.42 -9.08
N ASN A 94 18.05 10.65 -9.62
CA ASN A 94 18.16 10.11 -10.98
C ASN A 94 18.08 11.21 -12.03
N VAL A 95 17.26 12.24 -11.82
CA VAL A 95 17.17 13.41 -12.70
C VAL A 95 18.47 14.20 -12.64
N GLU A 96 19.03 14.46 -11.47
CA GLU A 96 20.35 15.13 -11.29
C GLU A 96 21.48 14.31 -11.94
N ALA A 97 21.50 12.99 -11.78
CA ALA A 97 22.48 12.13 -12.45
C ALA A 97 22.31 12.13 -13.99
N THR A 98 21.07 12.17 -14.50
CA THR A 98 20.80 12.27 -15.95
C THR A 98 21.25 13.63 -16.49
N ILE A 99 20.99 14.70 -15.72
CA ILE A 99 21.43 16.07 -15.97
C ILE A 99 22.96 16.09 -16.06
N GLU A 100 23.70 15.62 -15.05
CA GLU A 100 25.18 15.56 -15.09
C GLU A 100 25.71 14.75 -16.27
N THR A 101 25.04 13.64 -16.64
CA THR A 101 25.41 12.85 -17.84
C THR A 101 25.13 13.60 -19.15
N THR A 102 24.17 14.54 -19.15
CA THR A 102 23.84 15.40 -20.30
C THR A 102 24.78 16.61 -20.42
N TYR A 103 25.35 17.08 -19.30
CA TYR A 103 26.34 18.19 -19.28
C TYR A 103 27.78 17.75 -19.51
N LEU A 104 28.10 16.45 -19.38
CA LEU A 104 29.31 15.95 -20.01
C LEU A 104 29.09 16.01 -21.52
N PRO A 105 30.00 16.63 -22.30
CA PRO A 105 29.91 16.54 -23.75
C PRO A 105 29.97 15.06 -24.08
N GLN A 106 28.85 14.48 -24.51
CA GLN A 106 28.87 13.20 -25.21
C GLN A 106 29.96 13.37 -26.27
N PRO A 107 31.03 12.57 -26.25
CA PRO A 107 31.88 12.50 -27.42
C PRO A 107 30.94 12.05 -28.53
N LEU A 108 30.58 13.00 -29.39
CA LEU A 108 29.78 12.78 -30.57
C LEU A 108 30.70 11.96 -31.48
N TYR A 109 30.79 10.65 -31.21
CA TYR A 109 31.46 9.71 -32.07
C TYR A 109 30.67 9.73 -33.37
N ARG A 110 31.10 10.59 -34.30
CA ARG A 110 30.58 10.60 -35.66
C ARG A 110 30.74 9.18 -36.17
N ARG A 111 29.60 8.53 -36.44
CA ARG A 111 29.61 7.23 -37.10
C ARG A 111 30.00 7.48 -38.55
N VAL A 112 31.24 7.11 -38.89
CA VAL A 112 31.75 7.20 -40.25
C VAL A 112 31.54 5.84 -40.93
N SER A 113 30.94 5.85 -42.12
CA SER A 113 30.77 4.61 -42.90
C SER A 113 32.05 4.24 -43.64
N TYR A 114 32.24 2.95 -43.97
CA TYR A 114 33.39 2.51 -44.77
C TYR A 114 33.45 3.22 -46.14
N GLN A 115 32.29 3.47 -46.75
CA GLN A 115 32.20 4.20 -48.02
C GLN A 115 32.69 5.64 -47.88
N GLU A 116 32.42 6.29 -46.75
CA GLU A 116 32.89 7.64 -46.44
C GLU A 116 34.41 7.67 -46.24
N LEU A 117 34.99 6.65 -45.59
CA LEU A 117 36.45 6.48 -45.48
C LEU A 117 37.10 6.25 -46.86
N LEU A 118 36.48 5.42 -47.70
CA LEU A 118 36.95 5.18 -49.07
C LEU A 118 36.93 6.46 -49.90
N SER A 119 35.84 7.23 -49.85
CA SER A 119 35.77 8.50 -50.57
C SER A 119 36.78 9.52 -50.02
N ALA A 120 36.94 9.59 -48.71
CA ALA A 120 37.83 10.56 -48.06
C ALA A 120 39.30 10.30 -48.40
N THR A 121 39.70 9.03 -48.52
CA THR A 121 41.08 8.60 -48.82
C THR A 121 41.36 8.43 -50.31
N ASN A 122 40.37 8.69 -51.19
CA ASN A 122 40.42 8.36 -52.61
C ASN A 122 40.77 6.89 -52.87
N GLY A 123 40.11 5.98 -52.14
CA GLY A 123 40.32 4.54 -52.23
C GLY A 123 41.66 4.08 -51.63
N PHE A 124 42.12 4.71 -50.54
CA PHE A 124 43.43 4.45 -49.93
C PHE A 124 44.59 4.62 -50.94
N ASN A 125 44.55 5.71 -51.72
CA ASN A 125 45.57 5.99 -52.73
C ASN A 125 46.95 6.21 -52.09
N VAL A 126 48.00 5.69 -52.71
CA VAL A 126 49.40 5.86 -52.25
C VAL A 126 49.80 7.33 -52.18
N SER A 127 49.21 8.22 -53.00
CA SER A 127 49.44 9.67 -52.90
C SER A 127 49.04 10.26 -51.55
N ASN A 128 48.13 9.61 -50.83
CA ASN A 128 47.63 10.02 -49.52
C ASN A 128 48.33 9.29 -48.37
N LEU A 129 49.31 8.44 -48.64
CA LEU A 129 50.03 7.69 -47.60
C LEU A 129 50.87 8.65 -46.75
N LEU A 130 50.55 8.74 -45.46
CA LEU A 130 51.30 9.51 -44.47
C LEU A 130 52.46 8.71 -43.88
N GLY A 131 52.33 7.38 -43.80
CA GLY A 131 53.42 6.51 -43.35
C GLY A 131 53.00 5.06 -43.15
N THR A 132 53.98 4.17 -43.05
CA THR A 132 53.80 2.73 -42.84
C THR A 132 54.65 2.26 -41.67
N GLY A 133 54.08 1.45 -40.78
CA GLY A 133 54.79 0.86 -39.63
C GLY A 133 54.33 -0.57 -39.34
N SER A 134 54.78 -1.13 -38.22
CA SER A 134 54.43 -2.50 -37.79
C SER A 134 52.93 -2.71 -37.55
N PHE A 135 52.17 -1.64 -37.35
CA PHE A 135 50.74 -1.67 -37.06
C PHE A 135 49.85 -1.34 -38.28
N GLY A 136 50.43 -1.08 -39.45
CA GLY A 136 49.67 -0.79 -40.68
C GLY A 136 50.16 0.46 -41.42
N SER A 137 49.31 0.93 -42.32
CA SER A 137 49.55 2.10 -43.17
C SER A 137 48.56 3.20 -42.82
N VAL A 138 49.04 4.42 -42.63
CA VAL A 138 48.20 5.57 -42.28
C VAL A 138 48.03 6.44 -43.52
N TYR A 139 46.79 6.74 -43.88
CA TYR A 139 46.42 7.57 -45.02
C TYR A 139 45.78 8.87 -44.57
N LYS A 140 46.07 9.95 -45.30
CA LYS A 140 45.32 11.20 -45.23
C LYS A 140 43.96 10.99 -45.88
N GLY A 141 42.89 11.40 -45.21
CA GLY A 141 41.57 11.53 -45.79
C GLY A 141 40.97 12.90 -45.52
N THR A 142 40.09 13.37 -46.40
CA THR A 142 39.32 14.59 -46.21
C THR A 142 37.83 14.27 -46.34
N PHE A 143 37.04 14.48 -45.29
CA PHE A 143 35.60 14.22 -45.32
C PHE A 143 34.85 15.31 -46.12
N SER A 144 33.58 15.07 -46.44
CA SER A 144 32.74 16.00 -47.21
C SER A 144 32.55 17.37 -46.55
N ASP A 145 32.74 17.46 -45.24
CA ASP A 145 32.74 18.70 -44.45
C ASP A 145 34.11 19.41 -44.42
N GLY A 146 35.08 18.94 -45.20
CA GLY A 146 36.41 19.56 -45.35
C GLY A 146 37.38 19.27 -44.21
N VAL A 147 37.01 18.39 -43.27
CA VAL A 147 37.86 17.98 -42.15
C VAL A 147 38.90 16.98 -42.63
N ASP A 148 40.17 17.33 -42.44
CA ASP A 148 41.32 16.45 -42.68
C ASP A 148 41.50 15.48 -41.50
N VAL A 149 41.68 14.19 -41.82
CA VAL A 149 41.86 13.11 -40.85
C VAL A 149 42.97 12.15 -41.29
N ALA A 150 43.54 11.45 -40.31
CA ALA A 150 44.43 10.31 -40.54
C ALA A 150 43.65 9.02 -40.29
N ILE A 151 43.63 8.14 -41.28
CA ILE A 151 42.93 6.85 -41.26
C ILE A 151 43.99 5.75 -41.27
N CYS A 152 43.98 4.91 -40.23
CA CYS A 152 44.95 3.82 -40.02
C CYS A 152 44.36 2.45 -40.33
#